data_AF-A0A382FJB6-F1
#
_entry.id   AF-A0A382FJB6-F1
#
_cell.length_a   1.000
_cell.length_b   1.000
_cell.length_c   1.000
_cell.angle_alpha   90.00
_cell.angle_beta   90.00
_cell.angle_gamma   90.00
#
_symmetry.space_group_name_H-M   'P 1'
#
loop_
_entity.id
_entity.type
_entity.pdbx_description
1 polymer ?
#
loop_
_entity_poly.entity_id
_entity_poly.type
_entity_poly.pdbx_seq_one_letter_code
_entity_poly.pdbx_strand_id
1 'polypeptide(L)'
;LGRFLKRLPLVLLLGSSLVLVPLGLSGQGVSEVSERLLKEVLPRADRFAVVNGDIPVVEGYRFGGETGERVVGYVFVTSDVPPEPFGYSGPVQALVGMDLEGSLTGVRVMDYWESIQESMGDFLRRPGFQEHFSGKHIGDAFRVYGDVQGISQATISVRALSRGVRDSARRVALVYLENEGPAPGPVEDLESLPWFDMLQRGVIESIVLNDDTGTAEIFLAYAENDEFGQFLVGEERFERARTRMDRREEEGHLMIYGVEGPRLRLFVREGWSVLQGEDTFAVTPREIASLGLDGGGVMEERVVLTGSMIIDGNIDVTKAFTMLYDRGPDAEAISFEYLTQSAQLADFDVEELENVQAAVVETPTVTEVAGGPSSSDSEPLKMEITVQQENDTAEVSAIAEMPSRDLVESPQTESALVDFSELHEETYVERILSETSWDRVWKLMGLLSLALLAFLVKKFWVRTASLALTLIYLGFLDGGFLSVSHITSGIWVGPSFYLSDLPLLILVVFTVLTTVLWGRVF
;
A
#
# COMPACT_ATOMS: atom_id res chain seq x y z
N LEU A 1 14.49 40.19 63.24
CA LEU A 1 14.55 40.26 61.77
C LEU A 1 15.53 39.20 61.29
N GLY A 2 15.03 38.02 60.97
CA GLY A 2 15.83 36.81 60.74
C GLY A 2 15.01 35.58 61.08
N ARG A 3 15.05 34.57 60.20
CA ARG A 3 14.31 33.28 60.19
C ARG A 3 12.96 33.31 59.48
N PHE A 4 12.99 33.34 58.15
CA PHE A 4 11.91 32.85 57.28
C PHE A 4 12.48 32.11 56.05
N LEU A 5 13.56 31.36 56.25
CA LEU A 5 14.04 30.35 55.31
C LEU A 5 14.40 29.10 56.11
N LYS A 6 14.09 27.94 55.51
CA LYS A 6 14.27 26.56 55.98
C LYS A 6 13.02 25.93 56.59
N ARG A 7 12.16 25.39 55.72
CA ARG A 7 11.58 24.03 55.78
C ARG A 7 10.50 23.90 54.70
N LEU A 8 10.88 23.50 53.49
CA LEU A 8 10.02 22.70 52.60
C LEU A 8 10.87 22.05 51.48
N PRO A 9 11.36 20.83 51.67
CA PRO A 9 11.49 19.88 50.57
C PRO A 9 10.55 18.69 50.82
N LEU A 10 10.20 17.94 49.76
CA LEU A 10 9.61 16.59 49.80
C LEU A 10 8.07 16.41 49.60
N VAL A 11 7.38 17.22 48.79
CA VAL A 11 6.02 16.85 48.30
C VAL A 11 5.86 16.89 46.76
N LEU A 12 6.89 17.26 46.01
CA LEU A 12 6.81 17.42 44.54
C LEU A 12 7.48 16.30 43.74
N LEU A 13 7.59 15.08 44.30
CA LEU A 13 8.28 13.95 43.66
C LEU A 13 7.47 12.64 43.68
N LEU A 14 6.14 12.73 43.76
CA LEU A 14 5.24 11.55 43.77
C LEU A 14 4.00 11.70 42.88
N GLY A 15 4.03 12.59 41.89
CA GLY A 15 2.93 12.82 40.94
C GLY A 15 3.29 12.64 39.47
N SER A 16 4.43 11.99 39.16
CA SER A 16 4.87 11.71 37.78
C SER A 16 4.98 10.20 37.59
N SER A 17 3.84 9.54 37.63
CA SER A 17 3.65 8.23 37.02
C SER A 17 2.27 8.25 36.39
N LEU A 18 2.12 9.12 35.38
CA LEU A 18 1.11 8.92 34.37
C LEU A 18 1.75 7.90 33.42
N VAL A 19 1.41 6.64 33.62
CA VAL A 19 1.64 5.59 32.63
C VAL A 19 0.95 6.08 31.36
N LEU A 20 1.72 6.61 30.43
CA LEU A 20 1.28 6.88 29.09
C LEU A 20 1.14 5.50 28.45
N VAL A 21 -0.03 4.89 28.62
CA VAL A 21 -0.45 3.81 27.75
C VAL A 21 -0.43 4.39 26.35
N PRO A 22 0.33 3.84 25.40
CA PRO A 22 0.14 4.20 24.01
C PRO A 22 -1.27 3.72 23.66
N LEU A 23 -2.25 4.62 23.69
CA LEU A 23 -3.46 4.38 22.92
C LEU A 23 -2.99 4.38 21.48
N GLY A 24 -2.92 3.20 20.87
CA GLY A 24 -3.02 3.08 19.43
C GLY A 24 -4.32 3.78 19.03
N LEU A 25 -4.21 5.02 18.58
CA LEU A 25 -5.27 5.72 17.88
C LEU A 25 -5.36 5.11 16.48
N SER A 26 -5.84 3.87 16.38
CA SER A 26 -6.56 3.49 15.17
C SER A 26 -7.76 4.43 15.14
N GLY A 27 -7.79 5.32 14.15
CA GLY A 27 -8.91 6.23 13.95
C GLY A 27 -10.21 5.41 13.93
N GLN A 28 -11.17 5.78 14.77
CA GLN A 28 -12.54 5.25 14.65
C GLN A 28 -13.35 6.19 13.75
N GLY A 29 -12.79 6.60 12.60
CA GLY A 29 -13.42 7.55 11.70
C GLY A 29 -14.80 7.08 11.25
N VAL A 30 -14.96 5.77 11.02
CA VAL A 30 -16.22 5.14 10.62
C VAL A 30 -17.31 5.26 11.70
N SER A 31 -16.93 5.30 12.99
CA SER A 31 -17.88 5.42 14.10
C SER A 31 -18.50 6.81 14.20
N GLU A 32 -17.83 7.83 13.65
CA GLU A 32 -18.28 9.23 13.65
C GLU A 32 -19.14 9.58 12.41
N VAL A 33 -19.29 8.65 11.47
CA VAL A 33 -20.02 8.88 10.22
C VAL A 33 -21.53 8.95 10.47
N SER A 34 -22.15 10.03 10.00
CA SER A 34 -23.60 10.20 10.11
C SER A 34 -24.37 9.13 9.33
N GLU A 35 -25.49 8.66 9.87
CA GLU A 35 -26.35 7.65 9.23
C GLU A 35 -26.83 8.05 7.83
N ARG A 36 -27.00 9.36 7.57
CA ARG A 36 -27.31 9.88 6.23
C ARG A 36 -26.22 9.50 5.21
N LEU A 37 -24.95 9.66 5.56
CA LEU A 37 -23.82 9.32 4.68
C LEU A 37 -23.71 7.80 4.52
N LEU A 38 -23.93 7.02 5.58
CA LEU A 38 -23.99 5.56 5.50
C LEU A 38 -25.06 5.09 4.51
N LYS A 39 -26.25 5.71 4.54
CA LYS A 39 -27.35 5.43 3.61
C LYS A 39 -27.06 5.88 2.18
N GLU A 40 -26.21 6.89 1.97
CA GLU A 40 -25.79 7.31 0.63
C GLU A 40 -24.85 6.29 -0.02
N VAL A 41 -23.91 5.71 0.74
CA VAL A 41 -22.94 4.75 0.20
C VAL A 41 -23.46 3.31 0.21
N LEU A 42 -24.35 2.95 1.14
CA LEU A 42 -25.00 1.64 1.21
C LEU A 42 -26.54 1.80 1.28
N PRO A 43 -27.19 2.22 0.18
CA PRO A 43 -28.62 2.55 0.16
C PRO A 43 -29.52 1.35 0.46
N ARG A 44 -28.99 0.14 0.26
CA ARG A 44 -29.66 -1.14 0.41
C ARG A 44 -29.92 -1.57 1.86
N ALA A 45 -29.22 -0.96 2.83
CA ALA A 45 -29.32 -1.27 4.25
C ALA A 45 -30.37 -0.39 4.94
N ASP A 46 -31.22 -0.99 5.78
CA ASP A 46 -32.26 -0.32 6.57
C ASP A 46 -31.80 0.02 8.00
N ARG A 47 -30.80 -0.71 8.51
CA ARG A 47 -30.18 -0.49 9.82
C ARG A 47 -28.67 -0.63 9.70
N PHE A 48 -27.93 0.11 10.50
CA PHE A 48 -26.47 0.07 10.55
C PHE A 48 -25.98 -0.33 11.95
N ALA A 49 -24.87 -1.08 12.02
CA ALA A 49 -24.18 -1.38 13.27
C ALA A 49 -22.67 -1.27 13.09
N VAL A 50 -22.00 -0.60 14.03
CA VAL A 50 -20.53 -0.53 14.04
C VAL A 50 -19.98 -1.86 14.54
N VAL A 51 -19.06 -2.44 13.78
CA VAL A 51 -18.25 -3.60 14.16
C VAL A 51 -16.82 -3.13 14.32
N ASN A 52 -16.33 -3.22 15.56
CA ASN A 52 -14.95 -2.90 15.87
C ASN A 52 -14.11 -4.17 15.74
N GLY A 53 -13.03 -4.09 14.97
CA GLY A 53 -12.01 -5.12 14.79
C GLY A 53 -10.69 -4.45 14.46
N ASP A 54 -9.72 -5.23 13.95
CA ASP A 54 -8.45 -4.68 13.46
C ASP A 54 -8.68 -3.70 12.30
N ILE A 55 -9.71 -3.97 11.49
CA ILE A 55 -10.24 -3.07 10.47
C ILE A 55 -11.69 -2.73 10.86
N PRO A 56 -11.98 -1.55 11.44
CA PRO A 56 -13.34 -1.23 11.87
C PRO A 56 -14.25 -0.97 10.66
N VAL A 57 -15.46 -1.53 10.71
CA VAL A 57 -16.48 -1.40 9.65
C VAL A 57 -17.85 -1.11 10.24
N VAL A 58 -18.78 -0.70 9.40
CA VAL A 58 -20.20 -0.61 9.69
C VAL A 58 -20.93 -1.63 8.84
N GLU A 59 -21.59 -2.58 9.49
CA GLU A 59 -22.46 -3.55 8.83
C GLU A 59 -23.81 -2.92 8.51
N GLY A 60 -24.23 -3.07 7.26
CA GLY A 60 -25.56 -2.72 6.81
C GLY A 60 -26.49 -3.93 6.84
N TYR A 61 -27.62 -3.79 7.50
CA TYR A 61 -28.65 -4.82 7.62
C TYR A 61 -29.88 -4.46 6.82
N ARG A 62 -30.48 -5.43 6.14
CA ARG A 62 -31.83 -5.32 5.57
C ARG A 62 -32.80 -6.16 6.37
N PHE A 63 -34.01 -5.63 6.55
CA PHE A 63 -35.10 -6.39 7.14
C PHE A 63 -35.63 -7.43 6.13
N GLY A 64 -35.67 -8.71 6.52
CA GLY A 64 -36.30 -9.79 5.74
C GLY A 64 -35.54 -11.13 5.73
N GLY A 65 -36.29 -12.23 5.82
CA GLY A 65 -35.80 -13.62 5.91
C GLY A 65 -36.40 -14.37 7.10
N GLU A 66 -36.14 -15.68 7.25
CA GLU A 66 -36.63 -16.51 8.37
C GLU A 66 -36.10 -16.02 9.74
N THR A 67 -34.94 -15.34 9.75
CA THR A 67 -34.25 -14.80 10.94
C THR A 67 -34.53 -13.31 11.22
N GLY A 68 -35.27 -12.62 10.35
CA GLY A 68 -35.71 -11.22 10.56
C GLY A 68 -34.75 -10.14 10.05
N GLU A 69 -33.43 -10.35 10.09
CA GLU A 69 -32.42 -9.43 9.57
C GLU A 69 -31.30 -10.20 8.85
N ARG A 70 -30.74 -9.60 7.79
CA ARG A 70 -29.57 -10.12 7.07
C ARG A 70 -28.60 -9.00 6.72
N VAL A 71 -27.30 -9.28 6.75
CA VAL A 71 -26.27 -8.35 6.26
C VAL A 71 -26.44 -8.19 4.74
N VAL A 72 -26.22 -6.98 4.24
CA VAL A 72 -26.28 -6.65 2.81
C VAL A 72 -25.02 -5.98 2.29
N GLY A 73 -24.04 -5.74 3.17
CA GLY A 73 -22.78 -5.10 2.83
C GLY A 73 -22.14 -4.41 4.02
N TYR A 74 -20.98 -3.83 3.75
CA TYR A 74 -20.12 -3.18 4.72
C TYR A 74 -19.84 -1.75 4.28
N VAL A 75 -19.65 -0.85 5.25
CA VAL A 75 -19.21 0.53 5.04
C VAL A 75 -17.98 0.79 5.88
N PHE A 76 -16.98 1.44 5.32
CA PHE A 76 -15.71 1.72 5.99
C PHE A 76 -15.13 3.05 5.52
N VAL A 77 -14.24 3.62 6.34
CA VAL A 77 -13.48 4.82 5.99
C VAL A 77 -12.06 4.39 5.63
N THR A 78 -11.54 4.86 4.51
CA THR A 78 -10.20 4.48 4.03
C THR A 78 -9.08 4.77 5.03
N SER A 79 -9.26 5.76 5.92
CA SER A 79 -8.31 6.08 6.99
C SER A 79 -8.21 5.03 8.08
N ASP A 80 -9.28 4.28 8.27
CA ASP A 80 -9.32 3.23 9.27
C ASP A 80 -8.79 1.89 8.71
N VAL A 81 -8.39 1.88 7.42
CA VAL A 81 -7.86 0.72 6.71
C VAL A 81 -6.45 1.02 6.17
N PRO A 82 -5.44 1.11 7.05
CA PRO A 82 -4.10 1.49 6.64
C PRO A 82 -3.47 0.49 5.64
N PRO A 83 -2.55 0.95 4.79
CA PRO A 83 -2.04 2.31 4.70
C PRO A 83 -2.90 3.22 3.81
N GLU A 84 -2.99 4.51 4.19
CA GLU A 84 -3.66 5.52 3.37
C GLU A 84 -2.77 6.00 2.21
N PRO A 85 -3.29 6.00 0.97
CA PRO A 85 -2.57 6.60 -0.14
C PRO A 85 -2.54 8.13 -0.05
N PHE A 86 -1.36 8.69 -0.29
CA PHE A 86 -1.17 10.13 -0.34
C PHE A 86 -1.44 10.67 -1.74
N GLY A 87 -2.25 11.74 -1.79
CA GLY A 87 -2.37 12.64 -2.93
C GLY A 87 -1.12 13.48 -3.12
N TYR A 88 -1.25 14.61 -3.84
CA TYR A 88 -0.10 15.48 -4.07
C TYR A 88 0.33 16.19 -2.79
N SER A 89 -0.63 16.58 -1.94
CA SER A 89 -0.37 17.42 -0.76
C SER A 89 -0.72 16.74 0.57
N GLY A 90 -1.52 15.67 0.57
CA GLY A 90 -1.95 14.95 1.78
C GLY A 90 -2.78 13.71 1.47
N PRO A 91 -3.22 12.95 2.49
CA PRO A 91 -4.10 11.80 2.30
C PRO A 91 -5.46 12.22 1.74
N VAL A 92 -6.10 11.30 1.03
CA VAL A 92 -7.46 11.49 0.50
C VAL A 92 -8.39 10.47 1.16
N GLN A 93 -9.20 10.93 2.11
CA GLN A 93 -10.09 10.07 2.87
C GLN A 93 -11.43 9.90 2.17
N ALA A 94 -11.91 8.66 2.09
CA ALA A 94 -13.21 8.34 1.54
C ALA A 94 -13.99 7.38 2.43
N LEU A 95 -15.30 7.56 2.46
CA LEU A 95 -16.29 6.61 2.93
C LEU A 95 -16.69 5.73 1.75
N VAL A 96 -16.61 4.42 1.92
CA VAL A 96 -16.85 3.44 0.88
C VAL A 96 -17.90 2.45 1.37
N GLY A 97 -18.92 2.20 0.56
CA GLY A 97 -19.88 1.10 0.75
C GLY A 97 -19.60 -0.02 -0.24
N MET A 98 -19.67 -1.26 0.22
CA MET A 98 -19.42 -2.47 -0.55
C MET A 98 -20.49 -3.51 -0.23
N ASP A 99 -21.00 -4.22 -1.23
CA ASP A 99 -21.91 -5.35 -1.02
C ASP A 99 -21.17 -6.65 -0.71
N LEU A 100 -21.93 -7.74 -0.53
CA LEU A 100 -21.36 -9.04 -0.15
C LEU A 100 -20.63 -9.71 -1.32
N GLU A 101 -20.88 -9.26 -2.53
CA GLU A 101 -20.25 -9.73 -3.76
C GLU A 101 -18.98 -8.93 -4.11
N GLY A 102 -18.51 -8.04 -3.23
CA GLY A 102 -17.30 -7.24 -3.48
C GLY A 102 -17.50 -6.11 -4.51
N SER A 103 -18.74 -5.71 -4.79
CA SER A 103 -19.04 -4.57 -5.63
C SER A 103 -19.25 -3.30 -4.80
N LEU A 104 -18.67 -2.19 -5.25
CA LEU A 104 -18.80 -0.90 -4.58
C LEU A 104 -20.21 -0.35 -4.78
N THR A 105 -20.96 -0.16 -3.69
CA THR A 105 -22.31 0.41 -3.74
C THR A 105 -22.28 1.94 -3.77
N GLY A 106 -21.23 2.57 -3.22
CA GLY A 106 -21.05 4.02 -3.25
C GLY A 106 -19.76 4.50 -2.62
N VAL A 107 -19.29 5.67 -3.08
CA VAL A 107 -18.08 6.34 -2.57
C VAL A 107 -18.39 7.81 -2.28
N ARG A 108 -17.86 8.29 -1.15
CA ARG A 108 -17.93 9.69 -0.73
C ARG A 108 -16.59 10.13 -0.13
N VAL A 109 -15.91 11.07 -0.75
CA VAL A 109 -14.72 11.75 -0.20
C VAL A 109 -15.13 12.54 1.04
N MET A 110 -14.48 12.24 2.16
CA MET A 110 -14.77 12.83 3.47
C MET A 110 -13.91 14.07 3.69
N ASP A 111 -12.61 13.85 3.77
CA ASP A 111 -11.62 14.90 3.97
C ASP A 111 -10.44 14.73 3.02
N TYR A 112 -9.95 15.85 2.52
CA TYR A 112 -8.70 15.89 1.76
C TYR A 112 -8.23 17.34 1.60
N TRP A 113 -6.91 17.51 1.58
CA TRP A 113 -6.28 18.80 1.32
C TRP A 113 -5.33 18.69 0.14
N GLU A 114 -5.51 19.58 -0.83
CA GLU A 114 -4.65 19.65 -2.01
C GLU A 114 -4.35 21.10 -2.36
N SER A 115 -3.06 21.41 -2.57
CA SER A 115 -2.60 22.74 -2.97
C SER A 115 -3.34 23.30 -4.19
N ILE A 116 -3.72 22.44 -5.13
CA ILE A 116 -4.46 22.84 -6.33
C ILE A 116 -5.93 23.21 -6.06
N GLN A 117 -6.48 22.97 -4.87
CA GLN A 117 -7.85 23.38 -4.50
C GLN A 117 -8.04 24.91 -4.58
N GLU A 118 -6.98 25.70 -4.42
CA GLU A 118 -7.05 27.17 -4.58
C GLU A 118 -7.48 27.59 -5.99
N SER A 119 -7.11 26.80 -7.00
CA SER A 119 -7.43 27.07 -8.41
C SER A 119 -8.56 26.21 -8.96
N MET A 120 -8.66 24.96 -8.51
CA MET A 120 -9.61 23.96 -9.02
C MET A 120 -10.86 23.79 -8.14
N GLY A 121 -10.88 24.41 -6.95
CA GLY A 121 -11.92 24.21 -5.96
C GLY A 121 -11.96 22.79 -5.42
N ASP A 122 -13.13 22.35 -4.98
CA ASP A 122 -13.38 21.01 -4.44
C ASP A 122 -13.53 19.96 -5.54
N PHE A 123 -12.44 19.73 -6.27
CA PHE A 123 -12.46 18.97 -7.52
C PHE A 123 -12.78 17.48 -7.37
N LEU A 124 -12.50 16.87 -6.20
CA LEU A 124 -12.81 15.47 -5.90
C LEU A 124 -14.25 15.28 -5.40
N ARG A 125 -14.90 16.31 -4.85
CA ARG A 125 -16.32 16.24 -4.46
C ARG A 125 -17.27 16.85 -5.48
N ARG A 126 -16.82 17.03 -6.72
CA ARG A 126 -17.70 17.49 -7.80
C ARG A 126 -18.81 16.48 -8.10
N PRO A 127 -20.04 16.93 -8.37
CA PRO A 127 -21.14 16.04 -8.73
C PRO A 127 -20.77 15.15 -9.92
N GLY A 128 -21.06 13.85 -9.81
CA GLY A 128 -20.78 12.84 -10.84
C GLY A 128 -19.38 12.22 -10.73
N PHE A 129 -18.42 12.91 -10.09
CA PHE A 129 -17.07 12.38 -9.96
C PHE A 129 -16.94 11.32 -8.87
N GLN A 130 -17.77 11.28 -7.84
CA GLN A 130 -17.64 10.21 -6.83
C GLN A 130 -18.52 9.02 -7.21
N GLU A 131 -19.64 9.31 -7.88
CA GLU A 131 -20.65 8.35 -8.30
C GLU A 131 -20.13 7.33 -9.33
N HIS A 132 -19.08 7.66 -10.10
CA HIS A 132 -18.55 6.73 -11.10
C HIS A 132 -17.80 5.52 -10.51
N PHE A 133 -17.51 5.53 -9.20
CA PHE A 133 -16.99 4.36 -8.51
C PHE A 133 -18.08 3.32 -8.20
N SER A 134 -19.36 3.72 -8.14
CA SER A 134 -20.47 2.80 -7.91
C SER A 134 -20.58 1.75 -9.01
N GLY A 135 -20.74 0.49 -8.61
CA GLY A 135 -20.85 -0.67 -9.49
C GLY A 135 -19.52 -1.27 -9.92
N LYS A 136 -18.38 -0.69 -9.53
CA LYS A 136 -17.05 -1.30 -9.76
C LYS A 136 -16.83 -2.47 -8.82
N HIS A 137 -16.13 -3.49 -9.30
CA HIS A 137 -15.80 -4.67 -8.51
C HIS A 137 -14.39 -4.54 -7.93
N ILE A 138 -14.15 -5.05 -6.71
CA ILE A 138 -12.81 -5.02 -6.08
C ILE A 138 -11.73 -5.76 -6.88
N GLY A 139 -12.12 -6.67 -7.77
CA GLY A 139 -11.22 -7.32 -8.73
C GLY A 139 -10.69 -6.38 -9.83
N ASP A 140 -11.35 -5.26 -10.10
CA ASP A 140 -10.93 -4.30 -11.13
C ASP A 140 -9.66 -3.54 -10.71
N ALA A 141 -8.92 -3.01 -11.69
CA ALA A 141 -7.64 -2.35 -11.42
C ALA A 141 -7.73 -0.90 -10.93
N PHE A 142 -8.83 -0.20 -11.24
CA PHE A 142 -9.09 1.21 -10.89
C PHE A 142 -8.08 2.20 -11.49
N ARG A 143 -7.69 2.00 -12.74
CA ARG A 143 -6.72 2.86 -13.43
C ARG A 143 -7.30 4.23 -13.76
N VAL A 144 -6.58 5.29 -13.38
CA VAL A 144 -6.95 6.65 -13.77
C VAL A 144 -6.80 6.81 -15.29
N TYR A 145 -7.81 7.35 -15.96
CA TYR A 145 -7.95 7.44 -17.42
C TYR A 145 -8.18 6.12 -18.16
N GLY A 146 -8.22 4.99 -17.44
CA GLY A 146 -8.65 3.70 -17.97
C GLY A 146 -10.01 3.33 -17.38
N ASP A 147 -9.99 2.80 -16.16
CA ASP A 147 -11.17 2.32 -15.44
C ASP A 147 -11.89 3.45 -14.68
N VAL A 148 -11.13 4.45 -14.22
CA VAL A 148 -11.58 5.57 -13.37
C VAL A 148 -11.43 6.86 -14.15
N GLN A 149 -12.39 7.77 -14.01
CA GLN A 149 -12.31 9.08 -14.65
C GLN A 149 -11.12 9.87 -14.09
N GLY A 150 -10.25 10.35 -14.98
CA GLY A 150 -9.16 11.25 -14.57
C GLY A 150 -9.59 12.72 -14.53
N ILE A 151 -8.86 13.51 -13.75
CA ILE A 151 -8.98 14.97 -13.71
C ILE A 151 -7.64 15.54 -14.15
N SER A 152 -7.65 16.30 -15.25
CA SER A 152 -6.45 16.98 -15.76
C SER A 152 -5.79 17.82 -14.67
N GLN A 153 -4.46 17.72 -14.58
CA GLN A 153 -3.63 18.39 -13.56
C GLN A 153 -3.82 17.90 -12.11
N ALA A 154 -4.67 16.89 -11.87
CA ALA A 154 -4.92 16.31 -10.55
C ALA A 154 -4.73 14.77 -10.55
N THR A 155 -3.92 14.24 -11.48
CA THR A 155 -3.74 12.79 -11.65
C THR A 155 -3.24 12.10 -10.38
N ILE A 156 -2.35 12.73 -9.62
CA ILE A 156 -1.79 12.15 -8.37
C ILE A 156 -2.90 12.02 -7.32
N SER A 157 -3.70 13.08 -7.11
CA SER A 157 -4.82 13.09 -6.17
C SER A 157 -5.91 12.08 -6.56
N VAL A 158 -6.24 11.98 -7.85
CA VAL A 158 -7.22 11.00 -8.34
C VAL A 158 -6.69 9.58 -8.17
N ARG A 159 -5.39 9.35 -8.43
CA ARG A 159 -4.76 8.04 -8.20
C ARG A 159 -4.75 7.67 -6.73
N ALA A 160 -4.51 8.63 -5.83
CA ALA A 160 -4.58 8.42 -4.39
C ALA A 160 -5.99 7.99 -3.95
N LEU A 161 -7.02 8.71 -4.38
CA LEU A 161 -8.42 8.32 -4.12
C LEU A 161 -8.72 6.92 -4.65
N SER A 162 -8.36 6.65 -5.92
CA SER A 162 -8.67 5.39 -6.59
C SER A 162 -8.02 4.19 -5.92
N ARG A 163 -6.72 4.31 -5.58
CA ARG A 163 -6.00 3.30 -4.80
C ARG A 163 -6.59 3.17 -3.40
N GLY A 164 -6.88 4.28 -2.74
CA GLY A 164 -7.42 4.29 -1.38
C GLY A 164 -8.71 3.52 -1.31
N VAL A 165 -9.64 3.77 -2.23
CA VAL A 165 -10.90 3.02 -2.35
C VAL A 165 -10.66 1.55 -2.68
N ARG A 166 -9.84 1.24 -3.68
CA ARG A 166 -9.58 -0.14 -4.13
C ARG A 166 -8.93 -1.00 -3.04
N ASP A 167 -7.82 -0.52 -2.49
CA ASP A 167 -6.97 -1.30 -1.60
C ASP A 167 -7.64 -1.50 -0.24
N SER A 168 -8.32 -0.47 0.29
CA SER A 168 -9.11 -0.62 1.52
C SER A 168 -10.30 -1.57 1.34
N ALA A 169 -11.01 -1.50 0.20
CA ALA A 169 -12.11 -2.42 -0.08
C ALA A 169 -11.65 -3.87 -0.15
N ARG A 170 -10.50 -4.13 -0.77
CA ARG A 170 -9.89 -5.46 -0.81
C ARG A 170 -9.54 -5.99 0.57
N ARG A 171 -8.93 -5.15 1.43
CA ARG A 171 -8.60 -5.57 2.81
C ARG A 171 -9.83 -5.83 3.67
N VAL A 172 -10.85 -4.98 3.54
CA VAL A 172 -12.14 -5.22 4.19
C VAL A 172 -12.75 -6.52 3.67
N ALA A 173 -12.70 -6.76 2.36
CA ALA A 173 -13.22 -7.98 1.77
C ALA A 173 -12.52 -9.25 2.29
N LEU A 174 -11.18 -9.22 2.40
CA LEU A 174 -10.39 -10.33 2.95
C LEU A 174 -10.76 -10.70 4.39
N VAL A 175 -11.25 -9.74 5.18
CA VAL A 175 -11.61 -9.96 6.59
C VAL A 175 -13.09 -10.28 6.77
N TYR A 176 -13.98 -9.66 5.98
CA TYR A 176 -15.43 -9.62 6.27
C TYR A 176 -16.32 -10.30 5.24
N LEU A 177 -15.85 -10.56 4.02
CA LEU A 177 -16.63 -11.37 3.08
C LEU A 177 -16.43 -12.84 3.42
N GLU A 178 -17.52 -13.53 3.77
CA GLU A 178 -17.51 -14.97 3.94
C GLU A 178 -17.13 -15.62 2.60
N ASN A 179 -16.11 -16.49 2.63
CA ASN A 179 -15.57 -17.17 1.47
C ASN A 179 -16.61 -18.12 0.85
N GLU A 180 -17.44 -17.61 -0.06
CA GLU A 180 -17.98 -18.40 -1.18
C GLU A 180 -17.05 -18.35 -2.41
N GLY A 181 -15.87 -17.72 -2.27
CA GLY A 181 -14.76 -17.92 -3.19
C GLY A 181 -14.32 -19.40 -3.16
N PRO A 182 -13.70 -19.92 -4.24
CA PRO A 182 -13.27 -21.31 -4.28
C PRO A 182 -12.40 -21.62 -3.05
N ALA A 183 -12.66 -22.75 -2.40
CA ALA A 183 -12.00 -23.13 -1.16
C ALA A 183 -10.47 -22.98 -1.25
N PRO A 184 -9.79 -22.59 -0.15
CA PRO A 184 -8.33 -22.68 -0.09
C PRO A 184 -7.93 -24.10 -0.47
N GLY A 185 -7.04 -24.19 -1.43
CA GLY A 185 -6.74 -25.42 -2.13
C GLY A 185 -5.95 -25.14 -3.39
N PRO A 186 -5.25 -26.15 -3.88
CA PRO A 186 -4.32 -25.99 -4.99
C PRO A 186 -5.03 -25.52 -6.26
N VAL A 187 -4.39 -24.57 -6.94
CA VAL A 187 -4.90 -23.99 -8.18
C VAL A 187 -4.23 -24.68 -9.36
N GLU A 188 -5.02 -25.29 -10.26
CA GLU A 188 -4.49 -25.93 -11.47
C GLU A 188 -4.00 -24.93 -12.53
N ASP A 189 -4.66 -23.79 -12.68
CA ASP A 189 -4.37 -22.76 -13.68
C ASP A 189 -4.19 -21.40 -12.99
N LEU A 190 -2.95 -21.14 -12.57
CA LEU A 190 -2.57 -19.91 -11.86
C LEU A 190 -2.61 -18.69 -12.77
N GLU A 191 -2.33 -18.89 -14.04
CA GLU A 191 -2.23 -17.87 -15.08
C GLU A 191 -3.61 -17.32 -15.47
N SER A 192 -4.68 -18.05 -15.17
CA SER A 192 -6.05 -17.55 -15.32
C SER A 192 -6.59 -16.77 -14.12
N LEU A 193 -5.92 -16.86 -12.95
CA LEU A 193 -6.47 -16.27 -11.73
C LEU A 193 -6.43 -14.73 -11.76
N PRO A 194 -7.56 -14.07 -11.43
CA PRO A 194 -7.54 -12.66 -11.11
C PRO A 194 -6.60 -12.37 -9.94
N TRP A 195 -5.87 -11.25 -10.00
CA TRP A 195 -4.95 -10.82 -8.95
C TRP A 195 -5.53 -10.85 -7.53
N PHE A 196 -6.81 -10.46 -7.39
CA PHE A 196 -7.44 -10.46 -6.07
C PHE A 196 -7.69 -11.88 -5.55
N ASP A 197 -8.03 -12.82 -6.43
CA ASP A 197 -8.20 -14.23 -6.07
C ASP A 197 -6.84 -14.84 -5.68
N MET A 198 -5.74 -14.38 -6.30
CA MET A 198 -4.39 -14.77 -5.89
C MET A 198 -4.04 -14.33 -4.47
N LEU A 199 -4.44 -13.11 -4.08
CA LEU A 199 -4.29 -12.62 -2.71
C LEU A 199 -5.17 -13.41 -1.72
N GLN A 200 -6.42 -13.71 -2.09
CA GLN A 200 -7.32 -14.48 -1.24
C GLN A 200 -6.84 -15.92 -0.98
N ARG A 201 -6.21 -16.54 -1.98
CA ARG A 201 -5.74 -17.93 -1.93
C ARG A 201 -4.32 -18.08 -1.37
N GLY A 202 -3.67 -16.99 -0.98
CA GLY A 202 -2.28 -17.01 -0.52
C GLY A 202 -1.26 -17.36 -1.61
N VAL A 203 -1.64 -17.30 -2.90
CA VAL A 203 -0.70 -17.43 -4.02
C VAL A 203 0.27 -16.24 -3.98
N ILE A 204 -0.28 -15.06 -3.72
CA ILE A 204 0.47 -13.83 -3.48
C ILE A 204 0.21 -13.42 -2.04
N GLU A 205 1.29 -13.32 -1.26
CA GLU A 205 1.23 -12.75 0.08
C GLU A 205 1.51 -11.25 0.02
N SER A 206 0.85 -10.46 0.88
CA SER A 206 1.11 -9.02 0.99
C SER A 206 1.51 -8.59 2.40
N ILE A 207 2.46 -7.66 2.47
CA ILE A 207 3.00 -7.11 3.71
C ILE A 207 2.92 -5.60 3.65
N VAL A 208 2.21 -5.01 4.59
CA VAL A 208 2.17 -3.56 4.74
C VAL A 208 3.32 -3.10 5.63
N LEU A 209 4.14 -2.20 5.10
CA LEU A 209 5.15 -1.45 5.83
C LEU A 209 4.65 -0.05 6.12
N ASN A 210 4.85 0.39 7.35
CA ASN A 210 4.53 1.74 7.81
C ASN A 210 5.64 2.30 8.69
N ASP A 211 5.87 3.60 8.56
CA ASP A 211 6.69 4.42 9.46
C ASP A 211 6.14 5.85 9.52
N ASP A 212 6.80 6.73 10.27
CA ASP A 212 6.44 8.15 10.37
C ASP A 212 6.47 8.91 9.04
N THR A 213 7.09 8.33 8.02
CA THR A 213 7.34 8.98 6.72
C THR A 213 6.32 8.56 5.68
N GLY A 214 5.67 7.42 5.87
CA GLY A 214 4.55 6.95 5.07
C GLY A 214 4.54 5.42 5.02
N THR A 215 4.16 4.90 3.85
CA THR A 215 3.74 3.50 3.73
C THR A 215 4.18 2.88 2.42
N ALA A 216 4.37 1.57 2.45
CA ALA A 216 4.62 0.73 1.28
C ALA A 216 3.95 -0.63 1.49
N GLU A 217 3.58 -1.29 0.42
CA GLU A 217 3.07 -2.67 0.47
C GLU A 217 3.96 -3.53 -0.43
N ILE A 218 4.44 -4.64 0.13
CA ILE A 218 5.24 -5.64 -0.58
C ILE A 218 4.30 -6.78 -0.92
N PHE A 219 4.32 -7.21 -2.18
CA PHE A 219 3.68 -8.43 -2.66
C PHE A 219 4.76 -9.46 -2.95
N LEU A 220 4.58 -10.70 -2.50
CA LEU A 220 5.53 -11.80 -2.66
C LEU A 220 4.82 -13.02 -3.25
N ALA A 221 5.42 -13.61 -4.27
CA ALA A 221 4.91 -14.79 -4.95
C ALA A 221 6.04 -15.74 -5.31
N TYR A 222 5.90 -17.03 -5.00
CA TYR A 222 6.80 -18.06 -5.47
C TYR A 222 6.56 -18.33 -6.95
N ALA A 223 7.63 -18.39 -7.77
CA ALA A 223 7.51 -18.75 -9.17
C ALA A 223 7.38 -20.28 -9.32
N GLU A 224 6.16 -20.79 -9.14
CA GLU A 224 5.83 -22.24 -9.21
C GLU A 224 6.39 -22.90 -10.47
N ASN A 225 6.28 -22.20 -11.59
CA ASN A 225 6.82 -22.63 -12.87
C ASN A 225 7.22 -21.38 -13.69
N ASP A 226 7.90 -21.60 -14.82
CA ASP A 226 8.34 -20.50 -15.68
C ASP A 226 7.16 -19.73 -16.30
N GLU A 227 6.03 -20.39 -16.59
CA GLU A 227 4.84 -19.76 -17.17
C GLU A 227 4.20 -18.77 -16.19
N PHE A 228 4.01 -19.17 -14.93
CA PHE A 228 3.51 -18.34 -13.85
C PHE A 228 4.46 -17.17 -13.57
N GLY A 229 5.77 -17.42 -13.57
CA GLY A 229 6.76 -16.36 -13.43
C GLY A 229 6.66 -15.30 -14.54
N GLN A 230 6.51 -15.74 -15.80
CA GLN A 230 6.28 -14.85 -16.94
C GLN A 230 4.92 -14.15 -16.86
N PHE A 231 3.88 -14.82 -16.36
CA PHE A 231 2.59 -14.21 -16.11
C PHE A 231 2.67 -13.07 -15.10
N LEU A 232 3.46 -13.24 -14.04
CA LEU A 232 3.65 -12.23 -12.99
C LEU A 232 4.38 -10.98 -13.46
N VAL A 233 5.51 -11.13 -14.17
CA VAL A 233 6.42 -9.99 -14.48
C VAL A 233 6.68 -9.76 -15.97
N GLY A 234 6.12 -10.59 -16.85
CA GLY A 234 6.39 -10.60 -18.29
C GLY A 234 7.62 -11.42 -18.65
N GLU A 235 7.65 -11.90 -19.91
CA GLU A 235 8.68 -12.80 -20.44
C GLU A 235 10.11 -12.27 -20.26
N GLU A 236 10.39 -11.05 -20.76
CA GLU A 236 11.73 -10.45 -20.73
C GLU A 236 12.27 -10.29 -19.30
N ARG A 237 11.42 -9.83 -18.37
CA ARG A 237 11.81 -9.60 -16.97
C ARG A 237 12.02 -10.93 -16.25
N PHE A 238 11.18 -11.92 -16.52
CA PHE A 238 11.33 -13.24 -15.94
C PHE A 238 12.60 -13.93 -16.45
N GLU A 239 12.91 -13.84 -17.74
CA GLU A 239 14.13 -14.40 -18.33
C GLU A 239 15.40 -13.80 -17.69
N ARG A 240 15.39 -12.49 -17.37
CA ARG A 240 16.48 -11.84 -16.61
C ARG A 240 16.65 -12.43 -15.21
N ALA A 241 15.55 -12.69 -14.51
CA ALA A 241 15.55 -13.32 -13.18
C ALA A 241 16.06 -14.76 -13.25
N ARG A 242 15.55 -15.54 -14.21
CA ARG A 242 15.94 -16.92 -14.49
C ARG A 242 17.43 -17.05 -14.82
N THR A 243 17.91 -16.25 -15.76
CA THR A 243 19.31 -16.21 -16.17
C THR A 243 20.24 -15.89 -15.00
N ARG A 244 19.81 -15.02 -14.08
CA ARG A 244 20.56 -14.67 -12.88
C ARG A 244 20.67 -15.87 -11.93
N MET A 245 19.59 -16.62 -11.75
CA MET A 245 19.57 -17.83 -10.93
C MET A 245 20.42 -18.94 -11.56
N ASP A 246 20.30 -19.19 -12.86
CA ASP A 246 21.04 -20.24 -13.57
C ASP A 246 22.57 -19.98 -13.62
N ARG A 247 23.00 -18.73 -13.37
CA ARG A 247 24.43 -18.38 -13.23
C ARG A 247 25.01 -18.69 -11.86
N ARG A 248 24.18 -19.05 -10.87
CA ARG A 248 24.65 -19.45 -9.54
C ARG A 248 25.32 -20.82 -9.60
N GLU A 249 26.29 -21.03 -8.73
CA GLU A 249 26.89 -22.35 -8.52
C GLU A 249 25.95 -23.27 -7.73
N GLU A 250 25.16 -22.67 -6.83
CA GLU A 250 24.20 -23.33 -5.96
C GLU A 250 22.78 -23.20 -6.51
N GLU A 251 22.03 -24.30 -6.47
CA GLU A 251 20.61 -24.33 -6.77
C GLU A 251 19.84 -23.36 -5.85
N GLY A 252 18.73 -22.84 -6.35
CA GLY A 252 17.89 -21.90 -5.63
C GLY A 252 16.50 -21.88 -6.24
N HIS A 253 15.58 -21.26 -5.53
CA HIS A 253 14.23 -21.06 -6.00
C HIS A 253 13.93 -19.59 -6.21
N LEU A 254 13.07 -19.29 -7.17
CA LEU A 254 12.76 -17.92 -7.55
C LEU A 254 11.48 -17.44 -6.88
N MET A 255 11.58 -16.34 -6.15
CA MET A 255 10.44 -15.56 -5.69
C MET A 255 10.37 -14.26 -6.49
N ILE A 256 9.17 -13.87 -6.88
CA ILE A 256 8.88 -12.57 -7.47
C ILE A 256 8.36 -11.65 -6.37
N TYR A 257 8.84 -10.42 -6.35
CA TYR A 257 8.31 -9.40 -5.47
C TYR A 257 7.83 -8.18 -6.25
N GLY A 258 6.78 -7.54 -5.74
CA GLY A 258 6.29 -6.24 -6.18
C GLY A 258 6.22 -5.30 -4.99
N VAL A 259 6.55 -4.02 -5.17
CA VAL A 259 6.41 -2.99 -4.14
C VAL A 259 5.53 -1.87 -4.67
N GLU A 260 4.49 -1.57 -3.92
CA GLU A 260 3.54 -0.50 -4.19
C GLU A 260 3.57 0.51 -3.04
N GLY A 261 3.11 1.74 -3.33
CA GLY A 261 2.87 2.74 -2.31
C GLY A 261 3.74 4.00 -2.44
N PRO A 262 3.42 5.04 -1.66
CA PRO A 262 4.09 6.35 -1.74
C PRO A 262 5.54 6.35 -1.23
N ARG A 263 5.95 5.36 -0.42
CA ARG A 263 7.28 5.29 0.18
C ARG A 263 8.01 3.98 -0.12
N LEU A 264 8.30 3.74 -1.40
CA LEU A 264 9.03 2.54 -1.86
C LEU A 264 10.34 2.26 -1.10
N ARG A 265 11.01 3.31 -0.59
CA ARG A 265 12.22 3.20 0.24
C ARG A 265 12.05 2.40 1.54
N LEU A 266 10.82 2.13 1.96
CA LEU A 266 10.56 1.26 3.10
C LEU A 266 10.92 -0.21 2.79
N PHE A 267 10.91 -0.58 1.51
CA PHE A 267 11.49 -1.83 1.05
C PHE A 267 13.02 -1.69 1.03
N VAL A 268 13.69 -2.51 1.84
CA VAL A 268 15.14 -2.69 1.87
C VAL A 268 15.47 -4.11 1.45
N ARG A 269 16.67 -4.30 0.89
CA ARG A 269 17.12 -5.61 0.39
C ARG A 269 17.75 -6.46 1.50
N GLU A 270 18.13 -5.82 2.59
CA GLU A 270 18.68 -6.43 3.78
C GLU A 270 17.56 -7.03 4.64
N GLY A 271 17.92 -7.97 5.52
CA GLY A 271 17.01 -8.45 6.55
C GLY A 271 16.12 -9.64 6.18
N TRP A 272 16.18 -10.09 4.93
CA TRP A 272 15.39 -11.23 4.48
C TRP A 272 16.02 -12.57 4.87
N SER A 273 15.21 -13.46 5.41
CA SER A 273 15.59 -14.85 5.68
C SER A 273 14.37 -15.77 5.60
N VAL A 274 14.62 -17.04 5.34
CA VAL A 274 13.60 -18.09 5.33
C VAL A 274 13.88 -19.06 6.47
N LEU A 275 12.86 -19.37 7.26
CA LEU A 275 12.94 -20.36 8.32
C LEU A 275 12.12 -21.58 7.91
N GLN A 276 12.72 -22.77 8.01
CA GLN A 276 12.01 -24.02 7.80
C GLN A 276 12.52 -25.07 8.80
N GLY A 277 11.66 -25.48 9.73
CA GLY A 277 12.06 -26.33 10.85
C GLY A 277 13.02 -25.61 11.81
N GLU A 278 14.20 -26.19 12.03
CA GLU A 278 15.28 -25.57 12.84
C GLU A 278 16.28 -24.77 11.99
N ASP A 279 16.16 -24.83 10.67
CA ASP A 279 17.09 -24.20 9.74
C ASP A 279 16.68 -22.75 9.43
N THR A 280 17.68 -21.89 9.24
CA THR A 280 17.49 -20.50 8.82
C THR A 280 18.40 -20.19 7.64
N PHE A 281 17.78 -19.83 6.53
CA PHE A 281 18.42 -19.54 5.25
C PHE A 281 18.40 -18.03 5.01
N ALA A 282 19.56 -17.38 5.12
CA ALA A 282 19.65 -15.94 4.89
C ALA A 282 19.58 -15.60 3.40
N VAL A 283 18.69 -14.67 3.03
CA VAL A 283 18.62 -14.15 1.67
C VAL A 283 19.52 -12.92 1.60
N THR A 284 20.71 -13.10 1.05
CA THR A 284 21.68 -12.00 0.95
C THR A 284 21.20 -10.91 -0.02
N PRO A 285 21.54 -9.61 0.18
CA PRO A 285 21.06 -8.53 -0.70
C PRO A 285 21.41 -8.72 -2.18
N ARG A 286 22.51 -9.42 -2.46
CA ARG A 286 22.89 -9.77 -3.83
C ARG A 286 21.87 -10.67 -4.50
N GLU A 287 21.09 -11.46 -3.77
CA GLU A 287 20.03 -12.36 -4.27
C GLU A 287 18.72 -11.64 -4.61
N ILE A 288 18.63 -10.36 -4.27
CA ILE A 288 17.45 -9.53 -4.53
C ILE A 288 17.80 -8.53 -5.63
N ALA A 289 17.10 -8.63 -6.74
CA ALA A 289 17.33 -7.82 -7.92
C ALA A 289 16.03 -7.17 -8.41
N SER A 290 16.06 -5.87 -8.70
CA SER A 290 14.95 -5.22 -9.37
C SER A 290 14.90 -5.61 -10.85
N LEU A 291 13.68 -5.77 -11.34
CA LEU A 291 13.35 -6.04 -12.72
C LEU A 291 12.84 -4.79 -13.47
N GLY A 292 12.42 -3.74 -12.76
CA GLY A 292 11.98 -2.46 -13.35
C GLY A 292 11.06 -1.63 -12.45
N LEU A 293 10.71 -0.42 -12.92
CA LEU A 293 9.84 0.56 -12.24
C LEU A 293 8.46 0.74 -12.92
N ASP A 294 8.16 -0.13 -13.86
CA ASP A 294 6.95 -0.10 -14.68
C ASP A 294 6.12 -1.38 -14.51
N GLY A 295 6.57 -2.30 -13.66
CA GLY A 295 6.05 -3.66 -13.58
C GLY A 295 6.08 -4.38 -14.93
N GLY A 296 5.58 -5.62 -14.96
CA GLY A 296 5.33 -6.34 -16.21
C GLY A 296 4.32 -7.46 -15.94
N GLY A 297 3.81 -8.12 -16.98
CA GLY A 297 2.78 -9.15 -16.79
C GLY A 297 1.57 -8.59 -16.03
N VAL A 298 1.04 -9.34 -15.05
CA VAL A 298 -0.03 -8.81 -14.19
C VAL A 298 0.42 -7.73 -13.23
N MET A 299 1.71 -7.55 -12.98
CA MET A 299 2.23 -6.52 -12.08
C MET A 299 2.33 -5.11 -12.71
N GLU A 300 2.33 -4.98 -14.05
CA GLU A 300 2.59 -3.73 -14.82
C GLU A 300 1.77 -2.51 -14.37
N GLU A 301 0.58 -2.71 -13.82
CA GLU A 301 -0.31 -1.62 -13.42
C GLU A 301 -0.82 -1.77 -11.98
N ARG A 302 -0.12 -2.59 -11.19
CA ARG A 302 -0.47 -2.91 -9.81
C ARG A 302 0.60 -2.49 -8.81
N VAL A 303 1.85 -2.54 -9.23
CA VAL A 303 3.01 -2.19 -8.39
C VAL A 303 3.90 -1.19 -9.12
N VAL A 304 4.57 -0.32 -8.38
CA VAL A 304 5.55 0.62 -8.95
C VAL A 304 6.90 -0.05 -9.16
N LEU A 305 7.34 -0.93 -8.26
CA LEU A 305 8.61 -1.62 -8.35
C LEU A 305 8.37 -3.12 -8.47
N THR A 306 9.05 -3.77 -9.40
CA THR A 306 9.06 -5.23 -9.50
C THR A 306 10.48 -5.74 -9.39
N GLY A 307 10.64 -6.91 -8.80
CA GLY A 307 11.91 -7.59 -8.73
C GLY A 307 11.79 -9.09 -8.52
N SER A 308 12.94 -9.71 -8.34
CA SER A 308 13.08 -11.13 -8.01
C SER A 308 14.02 -11.30 -6.84
N MET A 309 13.76 -12.34 -6.06
CA MET A 309 14.53 -12.79 -4.92
C MET A 309 14.83 -14.27 -5.13
N ILE A 310 16.08 -14.68 -4.93
CA ILE A 310 16.46 -16.09 -5.02
C ILE A 310 16.65 -16.64 -3.60
N ILE A 311 15.81 -17.59 -3.21
CA ILE A 311 15.90 -18.31 -1.94
C ILE A 311 16.74 -19.59 -2.08
N ASP A 312 17.27 -20.09 -0.96
CA ASP A 312 18.17 -21.24 -0.93
C ASP A 312 17.51 -22.52 -1.48
N GLY A 313 18.23 -23.29 -2.31
CA GLY A 313 17.70 -24.51 -2.93
C GLY A 313 17.41 -25.65 -1.95
N ASN A 314 17.99 -25.61 -0.74
CA ASN A 314 17.72 -26.61 0.31
C ASN A 314 16.36 -26.41 0.98
N ILE A 315 15.67 -25.31 0.72
CA ILE A 315 14.29 -25.09 1.20
C ILE A 315 13.37 -26.05 0.44
N ASP A 316 12.64 -26.86 1.19
CA ASP A 316 11.63 -27.77 0.65
C ASP A 316 10.36 -26.96 0.34
N VAL A 317 10.20 -26.57 -0.92
CA VAL A 317 9.05 -25.80 -1.41
C VAL A 317 7.76 -26.62 -1.45
N THR A 318 7.77 -27.90 -1.09
CA THR A 318 6.54 -28.71 -0.92
C THR A 318 6.00 -28.69 0.51
N LYS A 319 6.62 -27.89 1.38
CA LYS A 319 6.17 -27.64 2.75
C LYS A 319 6.10 -26.15 3.01
N ALA A 320 5.29 -25.76 3.99
CA ALA A 320 5.27 -24.40 4.48
C ALA A 320 6.66 -23.96 4.97
N PHE A 321 6.98 -22.68 4.77
CA PHE A 321 8.17 -22.04 5.32
C PHE A 321 7.82 -20.63 5.80
N THR A 322 8.57 -20.11 6.78
CA THR A 322 8.34 -18.76 7.30
C THR A 322 9.30 -17.78 6.65
N MET A 323 8.75 -16.74 6.05
CA MET A 323 9.51 -15.58 5.60
C MET A 323 9.72 -14.65 6.80
N LEU A 324 10.96 -14.28 7.07
CA LEU A 324 11.34 -13.30 8.08
C LEU A 324 12.00 -12.09 7.41
N TYR A 325 11.54 -10.91 7.77
CA TYR A 325 12.03 -9.63 7.28
C TYR A 325 12.35 -8.70 8.44
N ASP A 326 13.64 -8.63 8.79
CA ASP A 326 14.19 -7.82 9.87
C ASP A 326 14.96 -6.61 9.31
N ARG A 327 14.34 -5.43 9.37
CA ARG A 327 14.90 -4.19 8.83
C ARG A 327 15.90 -3.51 9.79
N GLY A 328 16.25 -4.16 10.90
CA GLY A 328 17.15 -3.63 11.92
C GLY A 328 16.43 -3.08 13.16
N PRO A 329 17.18 -2.51 14.12
CA PRO A 329 16.71 -2.29 15.49
C PRO A 329 15.60 -1.25 15.63
N ASP A 330 15.44 -0.36 14.64
CA ASP A 330 14.45 0.72 14.66
C ASP A 330 13.10 0.30 14.05
N ALA A 331 12.99 -0.94 13.57
CA ALA A 331 11.79 -1.48 12.95
C ALA A 331 11.40 -2.83 13.56
N GLU A 332 10.11 -3.09 13.69
CA GLU A 332 9.62 -4.40 14.08
C GLU A 332 9.91 -5.43 12.97
N ALA A 333 10.45 -6.58 13.37
CA ALA A 333 10.68 -7.69 12.47
C ALA A 333 9.33 -8.32 12.08
N ILE A 334 9.14 -8.52 10.78
CA ILE A 334 7.90 -9.09 10.24
C ILE A 334 8.17 -10.55 9.91
N SER A 335 7.31 -11.44 10.38
CA SER A 335 7.35 -12.85 10.03
C SER A 335 5.98 -13.35 9.61
N PHE A 336 5.91 -14.11 8.53
CA PHE A 336 4.68 -14.74 8.07
C PHE A 336 4.98 -16.10 7.45
N GLU A 337 4.05 -17.02 7.61
CA GLU A 337 4.10 -18.33 6.97
C GLU A 337 3.70 -18.20 5.50
N TYR A 338 4.44 -18.86 4.62
CA TYR A 338 4.19 -18.89 3.18
C TYR A 338 3.97 -20.34 2.74
N LEU A 339 2.85 -20.58 2.04
CA LEU A 339 2.53 -21.87 1.45
C LEU A 339 2.52 -21.73 -0.07
N THR A 340 3.47 -22.41 -0.72
CA THR A 340 3.47 -22.59 -2.17
C THR A 340 2.24 -23.41 -2.59
N GLN A 341 1.84 -23.30 -3.85
CA GLN A 341 0.82 -24.16 -4.45
C GLN A 341 1.26 -25.62 -4.45
N SER A 342 2.56 -25.87 -4.62
CA SER A 342 3.15 -27.19 -4.47
C SER A 342 2.97 -27.77 -3.06
N ALA A 343 3.05 -26.95 -2.00
CA ALA A 343 2.78 -27.37 -0.63
C ALA A 343 1.28 -27.59 -0.38
N GLN A 344 0.43 -26.70 -0.89
CA GLN A 344 -1.03 -26.85 -0.78
C GLN A 344 -1.52 -28.12 -1.49
N LEU A 345 -0.94 -28.47 -2.66
CA LEU A 345 -1.18 -29.75 -3.35
C LEU A 345 -0.81 -30.94 -2.46
N ALA A 346 0.38 -30.91 -1.86
CA ALA A 346 0.87 -32.01 -1.03
C ALA A 346 0.01 -32.23 0.22
N ASP A 347 -0.43 -31.16 0.88
CA ASP A 347 -1.33 -31.25 2.04
C ASP A 347 -2.72 -31.74 1.64
N PHE A 348 -3.25 -31.28 0.49
CA PHE A 348 -4.54 -31.71 -0.03
C PHE A 348 -4.58 -33.22 -0.35
N ASP A 349 -3.53 -33.73 -1.00
CA ASP A 349 -3.39 -35.17 -1.28
C ASP A 349 -3.38 -36.01 0.00
N VAL A 350 -2.74 -35.52 1.07
CA VAL A 350 -2.71 -36.20 2.38
C VAL A 350 -4.09 -36.21 3.03
N GLU A 351 -4.79 -35.07 3.05
CA GLU A 351 -6.16 -34.99 3.59
C GLU A 351 -7.14 -35.90 2.83
N GLU A 352 -7.04 -35.97 1.50
CA GLU A 352 -7.89 -36.87 0.70
C GLU A 352 -7.64 -38.34 1.08
N LEU A 353 -6.38 -38.74 1.26
CA LEU A 353 -6.02 -40.10 1.69
C LEU A 353 -6.50 -40.43 3.10
N GLU A 354 -6.42 -39.48 4.04
CA GLU A 354 -6.94 -39.66 5.40
C GLU A 354 -8.46 -39.75 5.43
N ASN A 355 -9.16 -38.91 4.65
CA ASN A 355 -10.61 -38.93 4.52
C ASN A 355 -11.10 -40.24 3.89
N VAL A 356 -10.41 -40.75 2.86
CA VAL A 356 -10.71 -42.07 2.27
C VAL A 356 -10.51 -43.18 3.30
N GLN A 357 -9.45 -43.13 4.11
CA GLN A 357 -9.22 -44.12 5.17
C GLN A 357 -10.27 -44.05 6.29
N ALA A 358 -10.69 -42.85 6.70
CA ALA A 358 -11.74 -42.65 7.70
C ALA A 358 -13.10 -43.17 7.19
N ALA A 359 -13.45 -42.92 5.93
CA ALA A 359 -14.70 -43.38 5.32
C ALA A 359 -14.78 -44.92 5.21
N VAL A 360 -13.64 -45.60 5.05
CA VAL A 360 -13.56 -47.08 5.04
C VAL A 360 -13.77 -47.68 6.44
N VAL A 361 -13.53 -46.92 7.51
CA VAL A 361 -13.68 -47.38 8.90
C VAL A 361 -15.11 -47.19 9.43
N GLU A 362 -15.89 -46.25 8.90
CA GLU A 362 -17.25 -45.95 9.38
C GLU A 362 -18.41 -46.70 8.68
N THR A 363 -18.14 -47.65 7.79
CA THR A 363 -19.24 -48.44 7.19
C THR A 363 -19.84 -49.41 8.23
N PRO A 364 -21.13 -49.31 8.61
CA PRO A 364 -21.72 -50.23 9.57
C PRO A 364 -21.95 -51.58 8.87
N THR A 365 -21.59 -52.65 9.56
CA THR A 365 -21.83 -54.05 9.16
C THR A 365 -23.32 -54.26 8.89
N VAL A 366 -23.76 -54.21 7.63
CA VAL A 366 -25.14 -54.55 7.24
C VAL A 366 -25.30 -56.07 7.32
N THR A 367 -26.19 -56.48 8.20
CA THR A 367 -26.60 -57.87 8.40
C THR A 367 -27.28 -58.40 7.14
N GLU A 368 -26.78 -59.53 6.67
CA GLU A 368 -27.29 -60.29 5.54
C GLU A 368 -28.72 -60.80 5.80
N VAL A 369 -29.69 -60.43 4.96
CA VAL A 369 -30.97 -61.13 4.85
C VAL A 369 -31.27 -61.42 3.38
N ALA A 370 -31.41 -62.72 3.12
CA ALA A 370 -31.60 -63.35 1.82
C ALA A 370 -32.98 -63.08 1.17
N GLY A 371 -33.00 -63.15 -0.17
CA GLY A 371 -34.20 -63.37 -0.98
C GLY A 371 -34.02 -63.01 -2.47
N GLY A 372 -33.72 -64.01 -3.32
CA GLY A 372 -33.68 -63.86 -4.79
C GLY A 372 -35.06 -64.02 -5.48
N PRO A 373 -35.15 -64.34 -6.79
CA PRO A 373 -34.11 -64.30 -7.83
C PRO A 373 -34.56 -63.70 -9.20
N SER A 374 -33.55 -63.33 -10.01
CA SER A 374 -33.38 -63.58 -11.46
C SER A 374 -34.37 -63.02 -12.51
N SER A 375 -33.84 -62.13 -13.37
CA SER A 375 -33.81 -62.34 -14.83
C SER A 375 -32.62 -61.62 -15.48
N SER A 376 -31.91 -62.33 -16.36
CA SER A 376 -30.76 -61.96 -17.21
C SER A 376 -31.12 -60.88 -18.26
N ASP A 377 -30.21 -60.08 -18.85
CA ASP A 377 -29.04 -60.36 -19.71
C ASP A 377 -28.05 -59.15 -19.66
N SER A 378 -26.75 -59.30 -19.35
CA SER A 378 -25.57 -59.51 -20.23
C SER A 378 -25.23 -58.44 -21.30
N GLU A 379 -24.43 -57.43 -20.91
CA GLU A 379 -23.21 -56.78 -21.51
C GLU A 379 -22.97 -56.63 -23.05
N PRO A 380 -21.93 -55.88 -23.52
CA PRO A 380 -21.51 -54.49 -23.25
C PRO A 380 -21.14 -53.74 -24.57
N LEU A 381 -20.95 -52.40 -24.58
CA LEU A 381 -20.33 -51.72 -25.75
C LEU A 381 -19.34 -50.62 -25.33
N LYS A 382 -18.06 -50.90 -25.63
CA LYS A 382 -16.96 -49.95 -25.83
C LYS A 382 -17.31 -48.95 -26.93
N MET A 383 -16.88 -47.69 -26.79
CA MET A 383 -16.71 -46.83 -27.96
C MET A 383 -15.37 -46.11 -27.92
N GLU A 384 -14.68 -46.30 -29.03
CA GLU A 384 -13.30 -45.98 -29.38
C GLU A 384 -13.36 -44.70 -30.23
N ILE A 385 -12.65 -43.64 -29.85
CA ILE A 385 -12.61 -42.38 -30.60
C ILE A 385 -11.59 -42.53 -31.73
N THR A 386 -12.09 -42.48 -32.97
CA THR A 386 -11.31 -42.54 -34.20
C THR A 386 -10.80 -41.15 -34.60
N VAL A 387 -9.50 -41.06 -34.85
CA VAL A 387 -8.80 -39.93 -35.48
C VAL A 387 -9.16 -39.88 -36.97
N GLN A 388 -9.51 -38.70 -37.50
CA GLN A 388 -9.46 -38.43 -38.94
C GLN A 388 -8.51 -37.26 -39.22
N GLN A 389 -7.55 -37.58 -40.08
CA GLN A 389 -6.56 -36.71 -40.71
C GLN A 389 -7.02 -36.47 -42.14
N GLU A 390 -7.07 -35.22 -42.60
CA GLU A 390 -7.23 -34.88 -44.01
C GLU A 390 -6.22 -33.77 -44.37
N ASN A 391 -5.20 -34.17 -45.15
CA ASN A 391 -4.34 -33.29 -45.92
C ASN A 391 -4.96 -33.18 -47.31
N ASP A 392 -5.08 -31.98 -47.88
CA ASP A 392 -4.44 -31.75 -49.17
C ASP A 392 -4.23 -30.27 -49.53
N THR A 393 -3.25 -30.10 -50.41
CA THR A 393 -2.41 -28.93 -50.65
C THR A 393 -2.85 -28.14 -51.89
N ALA A 394 -2.68 -26.81 -51.92
CA ALA A 394 -2.40 -26.08 -53.16
C ALA A 394 -1.72 -24.71 -52.89
N GLU A 395 -0.52 -24.56 -53.44
CA GLU A 395 0.32 -23.35 -53.45
C GLU A 395 -0.30 -22.18 -54.25
N VAL A 396 -0.08 -20.94 -53.79
CA VAL A 396 0.19 -19.80 -54.68
C VAL A 396 1.25 -18.88 -54.05
N SER A 397 2.31 -18.67 -54.83
CA SER A 397 3.46 -17.80 -54.58
C SER A 397 3.12 -16.30 -54.67
N ALA A 398 3.64 -15.50 -53.73
CA ALA A 398 3.94 -14.09 -53.96
C ALA A 398 5.03 -13.61 -52.99
N ILE A 399 6.20 -13.37 -53.55
CA ILE A 399 7.39 -12.77 -52.93
C ILE A 399 7.14 -11.27 -52.79
N ALA A 400 7.30 -10.74 -51.57
CA ALA A 400 7.49 -9.31 -51.33
C ALA A 400 8.64 -9.13 -50.33
N GLU A 401 9.81 -8.77 -50.85
CA GLU A 401 10.95 -8.28 -50.09
C GLU A 401 10.56 -7.02 -49.32
N MET A 402 10.76 -7.03 -48.00
CA MET A 402 10.84 -5.80 -47.21
C MET A 402 12.31 -5.51 -46.90
N PRO A 403 12.74 -4.23 -46.99
CA PRO A 403 14.13 -3.86 -46.84
C PRO A 403 14.60 -4.02 -45.40
N SER A 404 15.77 -4.62 -45.25
CA SER A 404 16.61 -4.64 -44.06
C SER A 404 16.78 -3.22 -43.51
N ARG A 405 16.20 -2.95 -42.33
CA ARG A 405 16.56 -1.80 -41.51
C ARG A 405 17.78 -2.17 -40.69
N ASP A 406 18.80 -1.35 -40.86
CA ASP A 406 20.07 -1.44 -40.17
C ASP A 406 19.90 -1.61 -38.66
N LEU A 407 20.67 -2.55 -38.11
CA LEU A 407 20.90 -2.75 -36.69
C LEU A 407 21.51 -1.46 -36.12
N VAL A 408 20.68 -0.62 -35.52
CA VAL A 408 21.16 0.40 -34.59
C VAL A 408 21.46 -0.33 -33.29
N GLU A 409 22.75 -0.51 -33.00
CA GLU A 409 23.23 -0.86 -31.66
C GLU A 409 22.55 0.07 -30.64
N SER A 410 21.66 -0.51 -29.84
CA SER A 410 21.13 0.17 -28.67
C SER A 410 22.24 0.19 -27.63
N PRO A 411 22.65 1.35 -27.10
CA PRO A 411 23.69 1.39 -26.10
C PRO A 411 23.20 0.60 -24.88
N GLN A 412 23.99 -0.39 -24.47
CA GLN A 412 23.78 -1.13 -23.23
C GLN A 412 23.72 -0.11 -22.09
N THR A 413 22.51 0.21 -21.68
CA THR A 413 22.28 0.94 -20.45
C THR A 413 22.42 -0.12 -19.37
N GLU A 414 23.61 -0.18 -18.77
CA GLU A 414 23.75 -0.77 -17.44
C GLU A 414 22.61 -0.19 -16.60
N SER A 415 21.63 -1.04 -16.29
CA SER A 415 20.57 -0.73 -15.34
C SER A 415 21.20 -0.68 -13.94
N ALA A 416 22.01 0.34 -13.69
CA ALA A 416 22.37 0.78 -12.36
C ALA A 416 21.06 1.28 -11.73
N LEU A 417 20.44 0.41 -10.95
CA LEU A 417 19.48 0.84 -9.95
C LEU A 417 20.11 1.96 -9.14
N VAL A 418 19.37 3.04 -8.95
CA VAL A 418 19.68 4.05 -7.95
C VAL A 418 19.70 3.33 -6.61
N ASP A 419 20.89 3.22 -6.03
CA ASP A 419 21.09 2.59 -4.73
C ASP A 419 20.65 3.55 -3.63
N PHE A 420 19.43 3.38 -3.14
CA PHE A 420 18.87 4.23 -2.08
C PHE A 420 19.45 3.91 -0.70
N SER A 421 20.26 2.85 -0.55
CA SER A 421 20.96 2.51 0.70
C SER A 421 22.17 3.40 1.00
N GLU A 422 22.67 4.18 0.03
CA GLU A 422 23.79 5.12 0.27
C GLU A 422 23.36 6.55 0.64
N LEU A 423 22.06 6.83 0.69
CA LEU A 423 21.58 8.05 1.33
C LEU A 423 21.68 7.84 2.84
N HIS A 424 22.78 8.34 3.39
CA HIS A 424 23.00 8.49 4.83
C HIS A 424 21.72 8.98 5.51
N GLU A 425 21.54 8.62 6.78
CA GLU A 425 20.55 9.21 7.67
C GLU A 425 20.61 10.74 7.57
N GLU A 426 19.86 11.31 6.63
CA GLU A 426 19.74 12.75 6.50
C GLU A 426 18.92 13.17 7.70
N THR A 427 19.63 13.56 8.76
CA THR A 427 19.04 14.29 9.89
C THR A 427 18.14 15.37 9.32
N TYR A 428 17.01 15.68 9.96
CA TYR A 428 16.05 16.69 9.48
C TYR A 428 16.70 18.00 8.99
N VAL A 429 17.88 18.35 9.54
CA VAL A 429 18.72 19.48 9.11
C VAL A 429 19.25 19.34 7.68
N GLU A 430 19.67 18.15 7.26
CA GLU A 430 20.25 17.86 5.96
C GLU A 430 19.19 17.94 4.84
N ARG A 431 17.98 17.40 5.09
CA ARG A 431 16.81 17.57 4.22
C ARG A 431 16.42 19.04 4.05
N ILE A 432 16.41 19.81 5.13
CA ILE A 432 16.10 21.24 5.06
C ILE A 432 17.15 21.95 4.20
N LEU A 433 18.43 21.62 4.34
CA LEU A 433 19.51 22.27 3.59
C LEU A 433 19.50 21.93 2.09
N SER A 434 19.02 20.74 1.73
CA SER A 434 18.97 20.26 0.33
C SER A 434 17.74 20.77 -0.43
N GLU A 435 16.56 20.84 0.21
CA GLU A 435 15.31 21.31 -0.42
C GLU A 435 15.14 22.84 -0.38
N THR A 436 15.99 23.56 0.35
CA THR A 436 15.86 25.01 0.54
C THR A 436 16.30 25.83 -0.68
N SER A 437 15.47 26.81 -1.04
CA SER A 437 15.84 27.87 -1.98
C SER A 437 16.83 28.85 -1.36
N TRP A 438 18.13 28.57 -1.49
CA TRP A 438 19.21 29.41 -0.95
C TRP A 438 19.13 30.89 -1.37
N ASP A 439 18.60 31.17 -2.56
CA ASP A 439 18.33 32.53 -3.03
C ASP A 439 17.37 33.29 -2.09
N ARG A 440 16.29 32.63 -1.63
CA ARG A 440 15.33 33.20 -0.69
C ARG A 440 15.96 33.42 0.68
N VAL A 441 16.77 32.47 1.14
CA VAL A 441 17.47 32.53 2.44
C VAL A 441 18.41 33.72 2.51
N TRP A 442 19.26 33.92 1.50
CA TRP A 442 20.22 35.02 1.49
C TRP A 442 19.53 36.39 1.47
N LYS A 443 18.45 36.52 0.70
CA LYS A 443 17.63 37.74 0.67
C LYS A 443 16.94 38.00 2.01
N LEU A 444 16.36 36.97 2.62
CA LEU A 444 15.73 37.06 3.94
C LEU A 444 16.75 37.43 5.02
N MET A 445 17.91 36.77 5.06
CA MET A 445 18.99 37.07 6.00
C MET A 445 19.51 38.51 5.85
N GLY A 446 19.66 38.99 4.61
CA GLY A 446 20.03 40.38 4.33
C GLY A 446 18.96 41.37 4.83
N LEU A 447 17.69 41.04 4.62
CA LEU A 447 16.56 41.85 5.07
C LEU A 447 16.48 41.91 6.61
N LEU A 448 16.59 40.78 7.29
CA LEU A 448 16.57 40.70 8.75
C LEU A 448 17.78 41.40 9.37
N SER A 449 18.96 41.29 8.73
CA SER A 449 20.16 42.02 9.15
C SER A 449 19.99 43.54 9.01
N LEU A 450 19.34 44.00 7.94
CA LEU A 450 19.00 45.41 7.76
C LEU A 450 18.00 45.88 8.83
N ALA A 451 16.98 45.07 9.13
CA ALA A 451 16.00 45.37 10.18
C ALA A 451 16.67 45.47 11.56
N LEU A 452 17.58 44.55 11.88
CA LEU A 452 18.37 44.56 13.10
C LEU A 452 19.31 45.78 13.16
N LEU A 453 19.97 46.12 12.06
CA LEU A 453 20.83 47.31 11.97
C LEU A 453 20.02 48.61 12.17
N ALA A 454 18.85 48.71 11.54
CA ALA A 454 17.96 49.85 11.68
C ALA A 454 17.46 50.03 13.12
N PHE A 455 17.22 48.91 13.81
CA PHE A 455 16.90 48.89 15.23
C PHE A 455 18.04 49.46 16.08
N LEU A 456 19.28 48.98 15.87
CA LEU A 456 20.48 49.36 16.63
C LEU A 456 20.91 50.81 16.39
N VAL A 457 20.85 51.28 15.14
CA VAL A 457 21.33 52.62 14.74
C VAL A 457 20.39 53.72 15.26
N LYS A 458 19.15 53.38 15.64
CA LYS A 458 18.13 54.30 16.20
C LYS A 458 17.86 55.57 15.36
N LYS A 459 18.30 55.63 14.10
CA LYS A 459 18.03 56.74 13.17
C LYS A 459 16.69 56.54 12.49
N PHE A 460 15.86 57.59 12.47
CA PHE A 460 14.52 57.56 11.87
C PHE A 460 14.55 57.12 10.40
N TRP A 461 15.41 57.73 9.58
CA TRP A 461 15.51 57.41 8.15
C TRP A 461 15.87 55.96 7.86
N VAL A 462 16.75 55.35 8.66
CA VAL A 462 17.17 53.95 8.48
C VAL A 462 16.03 53.00 8.83
N ARG A 463 15.24 53.32 9.86
CA ARG A 463 14.05 52.54 10.25
C ARG A 463 12.96 52.59 9.20
N THR A 464 12.63 53.77 8.70
CA THR A 464 11.59 53.92 7.68
C THR A 464 12.01 53.27 6.37
N ALA A 465 13.28 53.39 5.98
CA ALA A 465 13.82 52.71 4.80
C ALA A 465 13.81 51.18 4.95
N SER A 466 14.23 50.67 6.11
CA SER A 466 14.17 49.23 6.39
C SER A 466 12.75 48.69 6.42
N LEU A 467 11.81 49.42 7.03
CA LEU A 467 10.40 49.03 7.10
C LEU A 467 9.75 49.01 5.70
N ALA A 468 10.05 50.01 4.86
CA ALA A 468 9.56 50.05 3.49
C ALA A 468 10.11 48.87 2.69
N LEU A 469 11.40 48.56 2.84
CA LEU A 469 12.03 47.43 2.16
C LEU A 469 11.47 46.09 2.62
N THR A 470 11.25 45.91 3.93
CA THR A 470 10.65 44.67 4.47
C THR A 470 9.23 44.47 3.98
N LEU A 471 8.44 45.55 3.94
CA LEU A 471 7.06 45.49 3.47
C LEU A 471 6.97 45.16 1.98
N ILE A 472 7.82 45.77 1.15
CA ILE A 472 7.86 45.50 -0.29
C ILE A 472 8.34 44.07 -0.56
N TYR A 473 9.40 43.64 0.11
CA TYR A 473 9.98 42.33 -0.12
C TYR A 473 9.06 41.20 0.34
N LEU A 474 8.64 41.21 1.61
CA LEU A 474 7.80 40.14 2.17
C LEU A 474 6.34 40.23 1.70
N GLY A 475 5.84 41.44 1.41
CA GLY A 475 4.44 41.64 1.05
C GLY A 475 4.10 41.52 -0.44
N PHE A 476 5.03 41.85 -1.33
CA PHE A 476 4.75 41.87 -2.78
C PHE A 476 5.64 40.96 -3.61
N LEU A 477 6.87 40.68 -3.18
CA LEU A 477 7.81 39.88 -3.97
C LEU A 477 7.82 38.40 -3.58
N ASP A 478 7.86 38.11 -2.28
CA ASP A 478 8.07 36.73 -1.79
C ASP A 478 6.81 36.13 -1.15
N GLY A 479 5.85 36.96 -0.70
CA GLY A 479 4.60 36.50 -0.06
C GLY A 479 4.78 35.81 1.31
N GLY A 480 6.01 35.76 1.84
CA GLY A 480 6.41 34.98 3.01
C GLY A 480 6.24 35.68 4.36
N PHE A 481 5.07 36.25 4.65
CA PHE A 481 4.78 36.70 6.02
C PHE A 481 4.40 35.53 6.93
N LEU A 482 4.76 35.62 8.21
CA LEU A 482 4.12 34.82 9.26
C LEU A 482 2.65 35.22 9.37
N SER A 483 1.80 34.50 8.62
CA SER A 483 0.36 34.66 8.70
C SER A 483 -0.20 33.98 9.95
N VAL A 484 -1.46 34.29 10.27
CA VAL A 484 -2.22 33.60 11.32
C VAL A 484 -2.25 32.08 11.07
N SER A 485 -2.30 31.63 9.81
CA SER A 485 -2.32 30.20 9.48
C SER A 485 -1.01 29.48 9.85
N HIS A 486 0.15 30.14 9.75
CA HIS A 486 1.42 29.55 10.19
C HIS A 486 1.47 29.39 11.71
N ILE A 487 0.97 30.39 12.44
CA ILE A 487 0.91 30.37 13.90
C ILE A 487 -0.06 29.27 14.36
N THR A 488 -1.24 29.18 13.76
CA THR A 488 -2.21 28.13 14.12
C THR A 488 -1.67 26.75 13.76
N SER A 489 -1.04 26.58 12.59
CA SER A 489 -0.46 25.28 12.19
C SER A 489 0.63 24.82 13.14
N GLY A 490 1.51 25.72 13.61
CA GLY A 490 2.50 25.37 14.62
C GLY A 490 1.92 25.03 16.01
N ILE A 491 0.70 25.48 16.33
CA ILE A 491 0.00 25.13 17.58
C ILE A 491 -0.68 23.76 17.45
N TRP A 492 -1.28 23.44 16.30
CA TRP A 492 -2.03 22.20 16.10
C TRP A 492 -1.16 21.01 15.68
N VAL A 493 -0.16 21.25 14.82
CA VAL A 493 0.76 20.22 14.28
C VAL A 493 2.01 20.07 15.15
N GLY A 494 2.38 21.12 15.88
CA GLY A 494 3.56 21.17 16.75
C GLY A 494 4.76 21.93 16.14
N PRO A 495 5.86 22.11 16.90
CA PRO A 495 7.00 22.93 16.47
C PRO A 495 7.74 22.39 15.23
N SER A 496 7.58 21.10 14.93
CA SER A 496 8.13 20.44 13.75
C SER A 496 7.59 21.02 12.45
N PHE A 497 6.41 21.65 12.45
CA PHE A 497 5.85 22.37 11.30
C PHE A 497 6.80 23.44 10.76
N TYR A 498 7.53 24.13 11.64
CA TYR A 498 8.47 25.17 11.20
C TYR A 498 9.78 24.60 10.65
N LEU A 499 10.04 23.31 10.87
CA LEU A 499 11.21 22.62 10.34
C LEU A 499 11.00 22.15 8.89
N SER A 500 9.83 22.37 8.28
CA SER A 500 9.60 22.01 6.87
C SER A 500 10.09 23.07 5.87
N ASP A 501 10.38 24.30 6.31
CA ASP A 501 10.80 25.41 5.44
C ASP A 501 11.80 26.34 6.15
N LEU A 502 13.05 26.40 5.65
CA LEU A 502 14.15 27.13 6.32
C LEU A 502 13.91 28.65 6.41
N PRO A 503 13.41 29.36 5.38
CA PRO A 503 13.01 30.76 5.48
C PRO A 503 11.96 31.01 6.58
N LEU A 504 10.93 30.16 6.67
CA LEU A 504 9.91 30.25 7.72
C LEU A 504 10.53 30.04 9.11
N LEU A 505 11.39 29.04 9.27
CA LEU A 505 12.12 28.78 10.50
C LEU A 505 12.94 29.99 10.95
N ILE A 506 13.72 30.58 10.03
CA ILE A 506 14.51 31.78 10.29
C ILE A 506 13.62 32.93 10.76
N LEU A 507 12.46 33.13 10.12
CA LEU A 507 11.54 34.22 10.45
C LEU A 507 10.91 34.02 11.84
N VAL A 508 10.52 32.79 12.18
CA VAL A 508 9.98 32.44 13.51
C VAL A 508 11.05 32.62 14.58
N VAL A 509 12.24 32.08 14.38
CA VAL A 509 13.36 32.20 15.32
C VAL A 509 13.73 33.66 15.54
N PHE A 510 13.81 34.45 14.46
CA PHE A 510 14.07 35.89 14.56
C PHE A 510 12.98 36.62 15.35
N THR A 511 11.71 36.33 15.07
CA THR A 511 10.56 36.93 15.78
C THR A 511 10.56 36.57 17.26
N VAL A 512 10.79 35.30 17.59
CA VAL A 512 10.87 34.83 18.99
C VAL A 512 12.06 35.48 19.70
N LEU A 513 13.24 35.47 19.09
CA LEU A 513 14.46 36.01 19.68
C LEU A 513 14.35 37.52 19.91
N THR A 514 13.81 38.27 18.94
CA THR A 514 13.59 39.71 19.09
C THR A 514 12.52 40.05 20.12
N THR A 515 11.45 39.25 20.17
CA THR A 515 10.37 39.41 21.17
C THR A 515 10.85 39.10 22.58
N VAL A 516 11.60 38.01 22.78
CA VAL A 516 12.11 37.60 24.10
C VAL A 516 13.18 38.56 24.62
N LEU A 517 14.11 38.99 23.77
CA LEU A 517 15.24 39.84 24.20
C LEU A 517 14.85 41.31 24.37
N TRP A 518 13.91 41.83 23.57
CA TRP A 518 13.57 43.26 23.56
C TRP A 518 12.10 43.59 23.84
N GLY A 519 11.24 42.59 24.03
CA GLY A 519 9.83 42.79 24.40
C GLY A 519 8.97 43.42 23.31
N ARG A 520 9.35 43.29 22.03
CA ARG A 520 8.62 43.87 20.89
C ARG A 520 8.47 42.84 19.77
N VAL A 521 7.24 42.69 19.28
CA VAL A 521 6.89 41.87 18.10
C VAL A 521 7.19 42.69 16.84
N PHE A 522 7.81 42.06 15.85
CA PHE A 522 8.18 42.67 14.56
C PHE A 522 7.19 42.34 13.45
#